data_AF-T1EVF1-F1
#
_entry.id   AF-T1EVF1-F1
#
_cell.length_a   1.000
_cell.length_b   1.000
_cell.length_c   1.000
_cell.angle_alpha   90.00
_cell.angle_beta   90.00
_cell.angle_gamma   90.00
#
_symmetry.space_group_name_H-M   'P 1'
#
loop_
_entity.id
_entity.type
_entity.pdbx_description
1 polymer ?
#
loop_
_entity_poly.entity_id
_entity_poly.type
_entity_poly.pdbx_seq_one_letter_code
_entity_poly.pdbx_strand_id
1 'polypeptide(L)'
;MRKFSKVCCIGMSTESMILVKNVNVVSIQLEISMLSLSVDAVARDVDIVKPFIFKKKLTMAPQSEDVLKVIFSPVLAGLHECQLCFRIVQPSNLIAKSYLSSFATVIAESELPNIVVRAFN
;
A
#
# COMPACT_ATOMS: atom_id res chain seq x y z
N MET A 1 -6.63 -24.83 8.84
CA MET A 1 -7.82 -24.04 9.20
C MET A 1 -7.61 -23.46 10.59
N ARG A 2 -7.22 -22.19 10.71
CA ARG A 2 -7.03 -21.54 12.03
C ARG A 2 -8.40 -21.12 12.55
N LYS A 3 -8.75 -21.53 13.78
CA LYS A 3 -10.06 -21.29 14.40
C LYS A 3 -9.86 -20.23 15.49
N PHE A 4 -10.22 -18.98 15.19
CA PHE A 4 -10.13 -17.88 16.15
C PHE A 4 -11.38 -17.91 17.05
N SER A 5 -11.18 -18.05 18.36
CA SER A 5 -12.28 -18.36 19.30
C SER A 5 -13.10 -17.16 19.74
N LYS A 6 -12.75 -15.92 19.37
CA LYS A 6 -13.54 -14.71 19.62
C LYS A 6 -13.22 -13.64 18.58
N VAL A 7 -14.07 -13.53 17.57
CA VAL A 7 -13.93 -12.51 16.53
C VAL A 7 -14.61 -11.22 17.02
N CYS A 8 -13.90 -10.39 17.80
CA CYS A 8 -14.47 -9.15 18.37
C CYS A 8 -14.00 -7.88 17.62
N CYS A 9 -13.06 -8.01 16.67
CA CYS A 9 -12.31 -6.86 16.14
C CYS A 9 -12.45 -6.65 14.62
N ILE A 10 -13.27 -7.45 13.91
CA ILE A 10 -13.55 -7.18 12.49
C ILE A 10 -14.20 -5.80 12.38
N GLY A 11 -13.60 -4.92 11.58
CA GLY A 11 -14.03 -3.53 11.41
C GLY A 11 -13.27 -2.51 12.27
N MET A 12 -12.39 -2.94 13.18
CA MET A 12 -11.47 -2.00 13.83
C MET A 12 -10.42 -1.52 12.82
N SER A 13 -10.26 -0.21 12.72
CA SER A 13 -9.27 0.37 11.83
C SER A 13 -7.94 0.58 12.56
N THR A 14 -6.84 0.25 11.89
CA THR A 14 -5.49 0.52 12.37
C THR A 14 -4.70 1.26 11.32
N GLU A 15 -3.60 1.89 11.72
CA GLU A 15 -2.78 2.67 10.83
C GLU A 15 -1.31 2.31 10.95
N SER A 16 -0.60 2.50 9.83
CA SER A 16 0.85 2.37 9.76
C SER A 16 1.40 3.41 8.80
N MET A 17 2.70 3.69 8.93
CA MET A 17 3.39 4.75 8.23
C MET A 17 4.49 4.15 7.37
N ILE A 18 4.49 4.46 6.08
CA ILE A 18 5.54 4.08 5.13
C ILE A 18 6.36 5.33 4.82
N LEU A 19 7.65 5.32 5.16
CA LEU A 19 8.57 6.39 4.77
C LEU A 19 8.88 6.26 3.27
N VAL A 20 8.57 7.30 2.52
CA VAL A 20 8.85 7.39 1.08
C VAL A 20 9.96 8.42 0.90
N LYS A 21 11.00 8.07 0.15
CA LYS A 21 12.16 8.95 -0.09
C LYS A 21 12.30 9.26 -1.58
N ASN A 22 12.39 10.54 -1.92
CA ASN A 22 12.78 10.98 -3.23
C ASN A 22 14.30 11.11 -3.30
N VAL A 23 14.96 10.09 -3.84
CA VAL A 23 16.43 10.11 -4.06
C VAL A 23 16.85 10.88 -5.31
N ASN A 24 15.90 11.44 -6.07
CA ASN A 24 16.19 12.21 -7.28
C ASN A 24 16.60 13.65 -6.95
N VAL A 25 17.35 14.27 -7.86
CA VAL A 25 17.71 15.71 -7.80
C VAL A 25 16.61 16.64 -8.33
N VAL A 26 15.49 16.07 -8.77
CA VAL A 26 14.33 16.79 -9.28
C VAL A 26 13.09 16.46 -8.45
N SER A 27 12.10 17.37 -8.48
CA SER A 27 10.79 17.09 -7.91
C SER A 27 10.11 15.97 -8.69
N ILE A 28 9.43 15.08 -7.97
CA ILE A 28 8.69 13.97 -8.58
C ILE A 28 7.23 14.01 -8.18
N GLN A 29 6.37 13.53 -9.08
CA GLN A 29 5.01 13.17 -8.76
C GLN A 29 4.92 11.64 -8.71
N LEU A 30 4.64 11.10 -7.54
CA LEU A 30 4.48 9.67 -7.32
C LEU A 30 3.00 9.31 -7.38
N GLU A 31 2.66 8.28 -8.13
CA GLU A 31 1.35 7.66 -8.13
C GLU A 31 1.45 6.28 -7.45
N ILE A 32 0.52 6.01 -6.54
CA ILE A 32 0.50 4.83 -5.70
C ILE A 32 -0.78 4.06 -6.01
N SER A 33 -0.64 2.80 -6.41
CA SER A 33 -1.76 1.92 -6.73
C SER A 33 -1.66 0.57 -6.02
N MET A 34 -2.80 -0.05 -5.78
CA MET A 34 -2.88 -1.46 -5.37
C MET A 34 -2.88 -2.32 -6.63
N LEU A 35 -1.93 -3.24 -6.74
CA LEU A 35 -1.83 -4.18 -7.88
C LEU A 35 -2.61 -5.45 -7.64
N SER A 36 -2.61 -5.93 -6.41
CA SER A 36 -3.24 -7.18 -6.03
C SER A 36 -3.69 -7.12 -4.58
N LEU A 37 -4.72 -7.91 -4.29
CA LEU A 37 -5.20 -8.18 -2.95
C LEU A 37 -5.50 -9.67 -2.84
N SER A 38 -5.09 -10.28 -1.73
CA SER A 38 -5.55 -11.60 -1.33
C SER A 38 -6.00 -11.60 0.12
N VAL A 39 -6.98 -12.46 0.42
CA VAL A 39 -7.44 -12.72 1.79
C VAL A 39 -7.34 -14.21 2.02
N ASP A 40 -6.53 -14.63 2.99
CA ASP A 40 -6.17 -16.03 3.23
C ASP A 40 -5.70 -16.75 1.96
N ALA A 41 -4.81 -16.08 1.21
CA ALA A 41 -4.27 -16.52 -0.09
C ALA A 41 -5.31 -16.67 -1.23
N VAL A 42 -6.56 -16.26 -1.01
CA VAL A 42 -7.59 -16.18 -2.05
C VAL A 42 -7.56 -14.79 -2.67
N ALA A 43 -7.26 -14.71 -3.97
CA ALA A 43 -7.26 -13.46 -4.72
C ALA A 43 -8.63 -12.76 -4.63
N ARG A 44 -8.60 -11.44 -4.42
CA ARG A 44 -9.77 -10.57 -4.35
C ARG A 44 -9.64 -9.44 -5.36
N ASP A 45 -10.78 -9.00 -5.85
CA ASP A 45 -10.86 -7.81 -6.69
C ASP A 45 -10.61 -6.56 -5.84
N VAL A 46 -9.58 -5.80 -6.22
CA VAL A 46 -9.13 -4.57 -5.55
C VAL A 46 -10.12 -3.41 -5.65
N ASP A 47 -11.04 -3.45 -6.62
CA ASP A 47 -12.09 -2.44 -6.78
C ASP A 47 -13.31 -2.73 -5.91
N ILE A 48 -13.53 -4.00 -5.58
CA ILE A 48 -14.64 -4.48 -4.76
C ILE A 48 -14.26 -4.48 -3.27
N VAL A 49 -13.10 -5.04 -2.93
CA VAL A 49 -12.63 -5.18 -1.54
C VAL A 49 -11.48 -4.21 -1.30
N LYS A 50 -11.69 -3.22 -0.42
CA LYS A 50 -10.72 -2.15 -0.15
C LYS A 50 -10.33 -2.10 1.33
N PRO A 51 -9.55 -3.07 1.82
CA PRO A 51 -9.18 -3.13 3.22
C PRO A 51 -8.04 -2.13 3.54
N PHE A 52 -7.33 -1.62 2.54
CA PHE A 52 -6.24 -0.65 2.71
C PHE A 52 -6.61 0.69 2.07
N ILE A 53 -6.49 1.77 2.85
CA ILE A 53 -6.81 3.14 2.47
C ILE A 53 -5.53 3.99 2.61
N PHE A 54 -5.15 4.70 1.55
CA PHE A 54 -3.94 5.52 1.51
C PHE A 54 -4.05 6.62 0.46
N LYS A 55 -3.19 7.63 0.54
CA LYS A 55 -3.08 8.67 -0.51
C LYS A 55 -2.51 8.05 -1.79
N LYS A 56 -3.22 8.21 -2.91
CA LYS A 56 -2.81 7.66 -4.22
C LYS A 56 -1.79 8.51 -4.98
N LYS A 57 -1.55 9.75 -4.54
CA LYS A 57 -0.62 10.69 -5.18
C LYS A 57 0.18 11.44 -4.14
N LEU A 58 1.45 11.66 -4.44
CA LEU A 58 2.40 12.38 -3.60
C LEU A 58 3.28 13.26 -4.48
N THR A 59 3.46 14.53 -4.10
CA THR A 59 4.42 15.42 -4.76
C THR A 59 5.60 15.60 -3.82
N MET A 60 6.79 15.22 -4.25
CA MET A 60 7.99 15.23 -3.42
C MET A 60 9.04 16.17 -4.01
N ALA A 61 9.63 17.00 -3.15
CA ALA A 61 10.75 17.85 -3.51
C ALA A 61 12.02 17.01 -3.73
N PRO A 62 13.05 17.55 -4.41
CA PRO A 62 14.33 16.86 -4.55
C PRO A 62 14.91 16.46 -3.19
N GLN A 63 15.49 15.25 -3.09
CA GLN A 63 16.16 14.77 -1.88
C GLN A 63 15.30 14.81 -0.60
N SER A 64 13.97 14.79 -0.73
CA SER A 64 13.04 14.88 0.39
C SER A 64 12.50 13.51 0.83
N GLU A 65 11.95 13.49 2.03
CA GLU A 65 11.22 12.35 2.58
C GLU A 65 9.78 12.79 2.90
N ASP A 66 8.84 11.87 2.77
CA ASP A 66 7.44 12.06 3.16
C ASP A 66 6.87 10.76 3.74
N VAL A 67 5.75 10.85 4.45
CA VAL A 67 5.13 9.73 5.12
C VAL A 67 3.81 9.38 4.44
N LEU A 68 3.76 8.18 3.83
CA LEU A 68 2.53 7.59 3.36
C LEU A 68 1.82 6.88 4.52
N LYS A 69 0.73 7.49 4.99
CA LYS A 69 -0.19 6.86 5.94
C LYS A 69 -1.03 5.80 5.24
N VAL A 70 -1.00 4.57 5.76
CA VAL A 70 -1.83 3.43 5.32
C VAL A 70 -2.77 3.07 6.46
N ILE A 71 -4.07 3.08 6.19
CA ILE A 71 -5.11 2.67 7.12
C ILE A 71 -5.61 1.30 6.69
N PHE A 72 -5.59 0.33 7.60
CA PHE A 72 -6.22 -0.96 7.42
C PHE A 72 -7.60 -0.95 8.07
N SER A 73 -8.64 -1.20 7.28
CA SER A 73 -10.04 -1.21 7.68
C SER A 73 -10.73 -2.42 7.01
N PRO A 74 -10.58 -3.63 7.57
CA PRO A 74 -11.06 -4.84 6.92
C PRO A 74 -12.57 -5.00 7.03
N VAL A 75 -13.19 -5.41 5.92
CA VAL A 75 -14.60 -5.86 5.86
C VAL A 75 -14.75 -7.39 5.89
N LEU A 76 -13.63 -8.11 5.76
CA LEU A 76 -13.55 -9.57 5.79
C LEU A 76 -12.59 -10.02 6.90
N ALA A 77 -12.89 -11.18 7.49
CA ALA A 77 -11.98 -11.90 8.37
C ALA A 77 -10.73 -12.40 7.61
N GLY A 78 -9.66 -12.71 8.34
CA GLY A 78 -8.47 -13.37 7.80
C GLY A 78 -7.27 -12.47 7.53
N LEU A 79 -6.25 -13.06 6.90
CA LEU A 79 -4.99 -12.42 6.57
C LEU A 79 -5.09 -11.71 5.21
N HIS A 80 -5.00 -10.39 5.22
CA HIS A 80 -4.99 -9.54 4.02
C HIS A 80 -3.55 -9.30 3.58
N GLU A 81 -3.26 -9.62 2.32
CA GLU A 81 -1.97 -9.32 1.68
C GLU A 81 -2.21 -8.51 0.41
N CYS A 82 -1.56 -7.36 0.32
CA CYS A 82 -1.73 -6.38 -0.73
C CYS A 82 -0.37 -5.98 -1.31
N GLN A 83 -0.27 -5.92 -2.65
CA GLN A 83 0.91 -5.37 -3.31
C GLN A 83 0.64 -3.93 -3.75
N LEU A 84 1.42 -2.99 -3.23
CA LEU A 84 1.45 -1.60 -3.64
C LEU A 84 2.51 -1.39 -4.72
N CYS A 85 2.20 -0.54 -5.69
CA CYS A 85 3.11 -0.06 -6.72
C CYS A 85 3.26 1.46 -6.58
N PHE A 86 4.50 1.92 -6.60
CA PHE A 86 4.89 3.32 -6.53
C PHE A 86 5.53 3.70 -7.85
N ARG A 87 4.84 4.52 -8.65
CA ARG A 87 5.27 4.89 -10.00
C ARG A 87 5.51 6.39 -10.10
N ILE A 88 6.68 6.78 -10.59
CA ILE A 88 6.96 8.18 -10.92
C ILE A 88 6.21 8.56 -12.19
N VAL A 89 5.43 9.63 -12.13
CA VAL A 89 4.74 10.23 -13.27
C VAL A 89 5.53 11.47 -13.69
N GLN A 90 6.15 11.42 -14.87
CA GLN A 90 6.84 12.58 -15.46
C GLN A 90 5.87 13.39 -16.33
N PRO A 91 6.02 14.73 -16.42
CA PRO A 91 5.29 15.53 -17.39
C PRO A 91 5.64 15.09 -18.82
N SER A 92 4.62 15.05 -19.66
CA SER A 92 4.50 14.37 -20.96
C SER A 92 5.52 14.72 -22.07
N ASN A 93 6.55 15.52 -21.80
CA ASN A 93 7.41 16.09 -22.85
C ASN A 93 8.82 15.49 -22.92
N LEU A 94 9.12 14.42 -22.16
CA LEU A 94 10.38 13.70 -22.25
C LEU A 94 10.13 12.27 -22.76
N ILE A 95 10.52 12.05 -24.01
CA ILE A 95 10.62 10.72 -24.62
C ILE A 95 11.77 9.97 -23.93
N ALA A 96 11.49 9.34 -22.79
CA ALA A 96 12.37 8.33 -22.19
C ALA A 96 11.56 7.39 -21.31
N LYS A 97 11.24 6.22 -21.87
CA LYS A 97 10.68 5.04 -21.20
C LYS A 97 11.62 4.58 -20.08
N SER A 98 11.38 5.03 -18.86
CA SER A 98 11.73 4.27 -17.65
C SER A 98 10.80 4.68 -16.52
N TYR A 99 9.67 3.97 -16.41
CA TYR A 99 8.88 4.05 -15.19
C TYR A 99 9.63 3.20 -14.16
N LEU A 100 10.48 3.85 -13.35
CA LEU A 100 10.95 3.21 -12.13
C LEU A 100 9.72 3.01 -11.24
N SER A 101 9.34 1.74 -11.10
CA SER A 101 8.26 1.31 -10.22
C SER A 101 8.89 0.58 -9.06
N SER A 102 8.66 1.09 -7.85
CA SER A 102 9.01 0.37 -6.62
C SER A 102 7.76 -0.35 -6.11
N PHE A 103 7.95 -1.45 -5.38
CA PHE A 103 6.85 -2.25 -4.87
C PHE A 103 6.94 -2.41 -3.36
N ALA A 104 5.80 -2.53 -2.70
CA ALA A 104 5.75 -2.92 -1.30
C ALA A 104 4.61 -3.90 -1.07
N THR A 105 4.83 -4.91 -0.23
CA THR A 105 3.78 -5.79 0.26
C THR A 105 3.31 -5.28 1.61
N VAL A 106 2.01 -5.07 1.75
CA VAL A 106 1.32 -4.71 2.99
C VAL A 106 0.53 -5.92 3.45
N ILE A 107 0.79 -6.37 4.68
CA ILE A 107 0.16 -7.53 5.29
C ILE A 107 -0.55 -7.07 6.55
N ALA A 108 -1.81 -7.43 6.74
CA ALA A 108 -2.55 -7.16 7.96
C ALA A 108 -3.57 -8.27 8.26
N GLU A 109 -3.76 -8.58 9.54
CA GLU A 109 -4.70 -9.61 10.00
C GLU A 109 -5.92 -8.94 10.65
N SER A 110 -7.14 -9.31 10.24
CA SER A 110 -8.36 -8.67 10.76
C SER A 110 -8.58 -8.91 12.26
N GLU A 111 -8.16 -10.09 12.73
CA GLU A 111 -8.33 -10.56 14.10
C GLU A 111 -7.28 -9.95 15.04
N LEU A 112 -6.13 -9.56 14.48
CA LEU A 112 -5.00 -8.93 15.16
C LEU A 112 -4.51 -7.80 14.26
N PRO A 113 -5.20 -6.64 14.27
CA PRO A 113 -4.98 -5.58 13.30
C PRO A 113 -3.61 -4.92 13.54
N ASN A 114 -2.59 -5.53 12.96
CA ASN A 114 -1.23 -5.04 12.90
C ASN A 114 -0.82 -5.03 11.44
N ILE A 115 -0.29 -3.90 10.97
CA ILE A 115 0.10 -3.72 9.58
C ILE A 115 1.61 -3.90 9.49
N VAL A 116 2.03 -4.91 8.74
CA VAL A 116 3.42 -5.17 8.40
C VAL A 116 3.66 -4.74 6.97
N VAL A 117 4.65 -3.88 6.75
CA VAL A 117 5.04 -3.40 5.42
C VAL A 117 6.41 -3.97 5.07
N ARG A 118 6.53 -4.55 3.88
CA ARG A 118 7.78 -5.07 3.30
C ARG A 118 8.03 -4.36 1.98
N ALA A 119 9.05 -3.52 1.91
CA ALA A 119 9.44 -2.84 0.68
C ALA A 119 10.41 -3.71 -0.14
N PHE A 120 10.25 -3.70 -1.47
CA PHE A 120 11.13 -4.36 -2.43
C PHE A 120 11.64 -3.32 -3.42
N ASN A 121 12.96 -3.19 -3.50
CA ASN A 121 13.67 -2.31 -4.43
C ASN A 121 14.00 -3.05 -5.72
#